data_AF-A0A1G0BXD9-F1
#
_entry.id   AF-A0A1G0BXD9-F1
#
_cell.length_a   1.000
_cell.length_b   1.000
_cell.length_c   1.000
_cell.angle_alpha   90.00
_cell.angle_beta   90.00
_cell.angle_gamma   90.00
#
_symmetry.space_group_name_H-M   'P 1'
#
loop_
_entity.id
_entity.type
_entity.pdbx_description
1 polymer ?
#
loop_
_entity_poly.entity_id
_entity_poly.type
_entity_poly.pdbx_seq_one_letter_code
_entity_poly.pdbx_strand_id
1 'polypeptide(L)'
;VIVSNYEIASHYGNKGFQFHPMNHGGSWDFEFGNVKYVNAIHTSSFPDGSYGGQPGGFVIEGEHKNIYIAGDTALSMDMKLIPMRTKLDLAILPIGSNFTMDVEDAIIASDFVDCDKVLGYHYDTFGYIEINHEEAKRKFFEKGKDLMLLEIGQSIDL
;
A
#
# COMPACT_ATOMS: atom_id res chain seq x y z
N VAL A 1 4.71 -12.62 -13.58
CA VAL A 1 3.37 -13.11 -13.19
C VAL A 1 2.61 -11.93 -12.60
N ILE A 2 1.36 -11.71 -12.99
CA ILE A 2 0.50 -10.66 -12.41
C ILE A 2 -0.19 -11.23 -11.18
N VAL A 3 0.10 -10.67 -10.01
CA VAL A 3 -0.55 -11.02 -8.74
C VAL A 3 -1.53 -9.90 -8.40
N SER A 4 -2.81 -10.24 -8.28
CA SER A 4 -3.87 -9.28 -7.94
C SER A 4 -5.12 -10.01 -7.45
N ASN A 5 -6.21 -9.29 -7.20
CA ASN A 5 -7.51 -9.90 -6.99
C ASN A 5 -7.94 -10.74 -8.21
N TYR A 6 -8.92 -11.63 -8.02
CA TYR A 6 -9.37 -12.57 -9.05
C TYR A 6 -9.79 -11.87 -10.34
N GLU A 7 -10.54 -10.77 -10.26
CA GLU A 7 -11.08 -10.03 -11.40
C GLU A 7 -9.95 -9.43 -12.25
N ILE A 8 -9.00 -8.73 -11.62
CA ILE A 8 -7.87 -8.10 -12.31
C ILE A 8 -6.93 -9.16 -12.88
N ALA A 9 -6.58 -10.16 -12.09
CA ALA A 9 -5.67 -11.21 -12.52
C ALA A 9 -6.25 -11.99 -13.72
N SER A 10 -7.55 -12.33 -13.67
CA SER A 10 -8.24 -13.01 -14.76
C SER A 10 -8.38 -12.13 -16.01
N HIS A 11 -8.63 -10.83 -15.86
CA HIS A 11 -8.68 -9.88 -16.99
C HIS A 11 -7.39 -9.90 -17.81
N TYR A 12 -6.23 -9.87 -17.15
CA TYR A 12 -4.95 -9.96 -17.84
C TYR A 12 -4.63 -11.40 -18.28
N GLY A 13 -5.07 -12.41 -17.54
CA GLY A 13 -5.00 -13.82 -17.98
C GLY A 13 -5.68 -14.05 -19.32
N ASN A 14 -6.88 -13.47 -19.52
CA ASN A 14 -7.62 -13.52 -20.78
C ASN A 14 -6.92 -12.79 -21.93
N LYS A 15 -5.96 -11.91 -21.63
CA LYS A 15 -5.08 -11.25 -22.61
C LYS A 15 -3.78 -12.01 -22.86
N GLY A 16 -3.62 -13.21 -22.30
CA GLY A 16 -2.47 -14.09 -22.49
C GLY A 16 -1.31 -13.87 -21.50
N PHE A 17 -1.49 -13.04 -20.46
CA PHE A 17 -0.45 -12.83 -19.46
C PHE A 17 -0.46 -13.95 -18.41
N GLN A 18 0.72 -14.30 -17.89
CA GLN A 18 0.84 -15.19 -16.73
C GLN A 18 0.32 -14.47 -15.48
N PHE A 19 -0.58 -15.11 -14.73
CA PHE A 19 -1.26 -14.50 -13.60
C PHE A 19 -1.41 -15.48 -12.43
N HIS A 20 -1.58 -14.92 -11.23
CA HIS A 20 -1.89 -15.65 -10.00
C HIS A 20 -3.02 -14.88 -9.29
N PRO A 21 -4.27 -15.38 -9.33
CA PRO A 21 -5.39 -14.71 -8.68
C PRO A 21 -5.35 -14.93 -7.16
N MET A 22 -5.52 -13.85 -6.41
CA MET A 22 -5.71 -13.83 -4.96
C MET A 22 -7.03 -13.14 -4.61
N ASN A 23 -7.33 -13.02 -3.31
CA ASN A 23 -8.36 -12.10 -2.82
C ASN A 23 -8.11 -11.80 -1.32
N HIS A 24 -8.87 -10.86 -0.77
CA HIS A 24 -8.82 -10.41 0.63
C HIS A 24 -8.67 -11.54 1.64
N GLY A 25 -7.67 -11.42 2.50
CA GLY A 25 -7.35 -12.40 3.55
C GLY A 25 -6.51 -13.57 3.07
N GLY A 26 -6.43 -13.81 1.76
CA GLY A 26 -5.59 -14.84 1.14
C GLY A 26 -4.11 -14.55 1.32
N SER A 27 -3.34 -15.62 1.54
CA SER A 27 -1.88 -15.63 1.56
C SER A 27 -1.37 -16.68 0.58
N TRP A 28 -0.22 -16.44 -0.01
CA TRP A 28 0.46 -17.41 -0.88
C TRP A 28 1.97 -17.33 -0.72
N ASP A 29 2.61 -18.51 -0.63
CA ASP A 29 4.06 -18.64 -0.58
C ASP A 29 4.64 -18.71 -2.00
N PHE A 30 5.27 -17.63 -2.43
CA PHE A 30 6.08 -17.58 -3.65
C PHE A 30 7.53 -17.95 -3.34
N GLU A 31 8.33 -18.21 -4.38
CA GLU A 31 9.76 -18.51 -4.21
C GLU A 31 10.54 -17.40 -3.49
N PHE A 32 10.07 -16.14 -3.59
CA PHE A 32 10.72 -14.98 -2.95
C PHE A 32 10.20 -14.66 -1.53
N GLY A 33 9.10 -15.29 -1.09
CA GLY A 33 8.45 -14.96 0.18
C GLY A 33 6.93 -15.15 0.19
N ASN A 34 6.32 -14.88 1.35
CA ASN A 34 4.86 -14.89 1.49
C ASN A 34 4.28 -13.56 1.03
N VAL A 35 3.17 -13.61 0.30
CA VAL A 35 2.37 -12.44 -0.03
C VAL A 35 0.98 -12.62 0.55
N LYS A 36 0.48 -11.61 1.25
CA LYS A 36 -0.88 -11.55 1.79
C LYS A 36 -1.64 -10.38 1.20
N TYR A 37 -2.83 -10.65 0.66
CA TYR A 37 -3.74 -9.62 0.18
C TYR A 37 -4.57 -9.08 1.35
N VAL A 38 -4.48 -7.78 1.62
CA VAL A 38 -5.16 -7.10 2.75
C VAL A 38 -6.16 -6.07 2.27
N ASN A 39 -7.07 -5.69 3.17
CA ASN A 39 -8.16 -4.78 2.83
C ASN A 39 -7.69 -3.35 2.57
N ALA A 40 -8.35 -2.67 1.63
CA ALA A 40 -8.25 -1.24 1.38
C ALA A 40 -9.65 -0.65 1.17
N ILE A 41 -9.85 0.62 1.53
CA ILE A 41 -11.11 1.33 1.33
C ILE A 41 -10.94 2.29 0.16
N HIS A 42 -11.38 1.86 -1.03
CA HIS A 42 -11.29 2.61 -2.28
C HIS A 42 -12.28 2.06 -3.33
N THR A 43 -12.22 2.58 -4.55
CA THR A 43 -12.85 1.99 -5.74
C THR A 43 -11.87 1.12 -6.52
N SER A 44 -12.38 0.13 -7.27
CA SER A 44 -11.58 -0.68 -8.19
C SER A 44 -12.40 -1.04 -9.45
N SER A 45 -12.16 -0.29 -10.53
CA SER A 45 -12.78 -0.49 -11.83
C SER A 45 -11.79 -0.23 -12.94
N PHE A 46 -11.99 -0.85 -14.10
CA PHE A 46 -11.22 -0.54 -15.29
C PHE A 46 -11.66 0.80 -15.92
N PRO A 47 -10.86 1.39 -16.82
CA PRO A 47 -11.20 2.66 -17.48
C PRO A 47 -12.49 2.63 -18.31
N ASP A 48 -12.91 1.45 -18.76
CA ASP A 48 -14.18 1.24 -19.47
C ASP A 48 -15.38 1.08 -18.52
N GLY A 49 -15.16 1.20 -17.21
CA GLY A 49 -16.17 1.05 -16.16
C GLY A 49 -16.44 -0.41 -15.76
N SER A 50 -15.77 -1.39 -16.36
CA SER A 50 -15.94 -2.79 -15.97
C SER A 50 -15.37 -3.06 -14.57
N TYR A 51 -15.97 -4.04 -13.89
CA TYR A 51 -15.67 -4.36 -12.49
C TYR A 51 -14.23 -4.90 -12.33
N GLY A 52 -13.44 -4.25 -11.48
CA GLY A 52 -12.06 -4.60 -11.18
C GLY A 52 -11.88 -5.34 -9.85
N GLY A 53 -12.94 -5.89 -9.27
CA GLY A 53 -12.88 -6.50 -7.95
C GLY A 53 -12.98 -5.47 -6.83
N GLN A 54 -12.42 -5.79 -5.67
CA GLN A 54 -12.27 -4.86 -4.55
C GLN A 54 -10.80 -4.40 -4.45
N PRO A 55 -10.55 -3.13 -4.10
CA PRO A 55 -9.19 -2.62 -3.92
C PRO A 55 -8.51 -3.34 -2.75
N GLY A 56 -7.19 -3.36 -2.71
CA GLY A 56 -6.47 -3.92 -1.58
C GLY A 56 -5.02 -3.51 -1.55
N GLY A 57 -4.40 -3.82 -0.42
CA GLY A 57 -2.97 -3.73 -0.21
C GLY A 57 -2.31 -5.11 -0.18
N PHE A 58 -0.99 -5.11 -0.03
CA PHE A 58 -0.19 -6.31 0.13
C PHE A 58 0.74 -6.20 1.31
N VAL A 59 0.77 -7.24 2.14
CA VAL A 59 1.89 -7.51 3.04
C VAL A 59 2.79 -8.52 2.33
N ILE A 60 4.08 -8.22 2.24
CA ILE A 60 5.09 -9.07 1.61
C ILE A 60 6.13 -9.41 2.68
N GLU A 61 6.24 -10.69 3.00
CA GLU A 61 7.16 -11.24 3.98
C GLU A 61 8.31 -11.91 3.23
N GLY A 62 9.43 -11.20 3.12
CA GLY A 62 10.67 -11.72 2.54
C GLY A 62 11.50 -12.50 3.56
N GLU A 63 12.70 -12.93 3.17
CA GLU A 63 13.57 -13.73 4.04
C GLU A 63 14.00 -12.99 5.33
N HIS A 64 14.18 -11.67 5.24
CA HIS A 64 14.70 -10.85 6.34
C HIS A 64 13.89 -9.59 6.63
N LYS A 65 13.01 -9.20 5.70
CA LYS A 65 12.30 -7.92 5.73
C LYS A 65 10.85 -8.10 5.33
N ASN A 66 9.98 -7.42 6.06
CA ASN A 66 8.55 -7.42 5.80
C ASN A 66 8.10 -6.01 5.44
N ILE A 67 7.37 -5.89 4.34
CA ILE A 67 6.83 -4.61 3.89
C ILE A 67 5.32 -4.66 3.74
N TYR A 68 4.67 -3.54 4.00
CA TYR A 68 3.25 -3.35 3.73
C TYR A 68 3.08 -2.26 2.68
N ILE A 69 2.35 -2.56 1.60
CA ILE A 69 1.97 -1.62 0.56
C ILE A 69 0.46 -1.45 0.64
N ALA A 70 0.00 -0.26 1.01
CA ALA A 70 -1.41 -0.04 1.31
C ALA A 70 -2.35 -0.09 0.10
N GLY A 71 -1.82 0.24 -1.09
CA GLY A 71 -2.67 0.62 -2.21
C GLY A 71 -3.36 1.96 -1.91
N ASP A 72 -4.14 2.45 -2.87
CA ASP A 72 -4.95 3.64 -2.64
C ASP A 72 -6.03 3.28 -1.64
N THR A 73 -6.05 3.95 -0.49
CA THR A 73 -6.97 3.63 0.62
C THR A 73 -7.18 4.85 1.50
N ALA A 74 -8.33 4.89 2.16
CA ALA A 74 -8.54 5.68 3.37
C ALA A 74 -7.95 4.98 4.62
N LEU A 75 -7.84 5.71 5.73
CA LEU A 75 -7.52 5.13 7.04
C LEU A 75 -8.61 4.10 7.41
N SER A 76 -8.19 2.89 7.80
CA SER A 76 -9.11 1.81 8.12
C SER A 76 -8.68 1.04 9.36
N MET A 77 -9.66 0.60 10.15
CA MET A 77 -9.42 -0.23 11.34
C MET A 77 -8.81 -1.59 10.98
N ASP A 78 -9.01 -2.09 9.76
CA ASP A 78 -8.44 -3.36 9.31
C ASP A 78 -6.91 -3.33 9.25
N MET A 79 -6.29 -2.14 9.17
CA MET A 79 -4.84 -1.99 9.25
C MET A 79 -4.28 -2.56 10.57
N LYS A 80 -5.07 -2.54 11.66
CA LYS A 80 -4.68 -3.14 12.96
C LYS A 80 -4.54 -4.66 12.94
N LEU A 81 -5.09 -5.33 11.92
CA LEU A 81 -4.94 -6.77 11.76
C LEU A 81 -3.54 -7.16 11.27
N ILE A 82 -2.81 -6.23 10.65
CA ILE A 82 -1.47 -6.47 10.07
C ILE A 82 -0.45 -6.81 11.17
N PRO A 83 -0.22 -5.96 12.20
CA PRO A 83 0.80 -6.23 13.23
C PRO A 83 0.45 -7.41 14.13
N MET A 84 -0.80 -7.89 14.13
CA MET A 84 -1.18 -9.13 14.80
C MET A 84 -0.58 -10.38 14.12
N ARG A 85 -0.10 -10.25 12.88
CA ARG A 85 0.44 -11.36 12.07
C ARG A 85 1.89 -11.15 11.66
N THR A 86 2.24 -9.93 11.30
CA THR A 86 3.52 -9.62 10.67
C THR A 86 4.09 -8.34 11.27
N LYS A 87 5.31 -8.42 11.79
CA LYS A 87 6.07 -7.24 12.19
C LYS A 87 6.69 -6.60 10.95
N LEU A 88 6.37 -5.34 10.68
CA LEU A 88 6.82 -4.63 9.48
C LEU A 88 8.16 -3.91 9.71
N ASP A 89 9.00 -3.92 8.67
CA ASP A 89 10.20 -3.08 8.57
C ASP A 89 9.95 -1.77 7.81
N LEU A 90 8.93 -1.76 6.93
CA LEU A 90 8.54 -0.59 6.15
C LEU A 90 7.03 -0.61 5.87
N ALA A 91 6.35 0.50 6.13
CA ALA A 91 5.01 0.77 5.63
C ALA A 91 5.07 1.75 4.44
N ILE A 92 4.44 1.40 3.33
CA ILE A 92 4.36 2.21 2.11
C ILE A 92 2.92 2.72 1.99
N LEU A 93 2.72 4.01 2.28
CA LEU A 93 1.41 4.61 2.53
C LEU A 93 1.14 5.79 1.58
N PRO A 94 -0.09 5.93 1.05
CA PRO A 94 -0.46 7.12 0.30
C PRO A 94 -0.63 8.32 1.25
N ILE A 95 -0.23 9.52 0.82
CA ILE A 95 -0.28 10.76 1.65
C ILE A 95 -0.85 11.98 0.89
N GLY A 96 -1.36 11.78 -0.32
CA GLY A 96 -1.76 12.87 -1.21
C GLY A 96 -3.14 13.48 -0.92
N SER A 97 -3.88 12.99 0.08
CA SER A 97 -5.27 13.42 0.32
C SER A 97 -6.19 13.16 -0.89
N ASN A 98 -7.32 13.87 -0.95
CA ASN A 98 -8.39 13.92 -1.96
C ASN A 98 -9.00 12.59 -2.41
N PHE A 99 -8.17 11.63 -2.83
CA PHE A 99 -8.52 10.26 -3.21
C PHE A 99 -8.02 9.21 -2.21
N THR A 100 -7.02 9.56 -1.40
CA THR A 100 -6.36 8.66 -0.44
C THR A 100 -6.20 9.34 0.92
N MET A 101 -5.57 8.68 1.89
CA MET A 101 -5.17 9.30 3.16
C MET A 101 -4.40 10.61 2.95
N ASP A 102 -4.64 11.56 3.84
CA ASP A 102 -3.74 12.70 4.02
C ASP A 102 -2.57 12.33 4.96
N VAL A 103 -1.71 13.31 5.26
CA VAL A 103 -0.56 13.14 6.14
C VAL A 103 -0.96 12.72 7.57
N GLU A 104 -2.06 13.24 8.11
CA GLU A 104 -2.48 12.96 9.49
C GLU A 104 -3.04 11.54 9.59
N ASP A 105 -3.87 11.14 8.64
CA ASP A 105 -4.39 9.78 8.53
C ASP A 105 -3.26 8.77 8.30
N ALA A 106 -2.27 9.10 7.48
CA ALA A 106 -1.11 8.23 7.26
C ALA A 106 -0.23 8.07 8.52
N ILE A 107 -0.12 9.09 9.37
CA ILE A 107 0.51 8.99 10.69
C ILE A 107 -0.26 8.00 11.57
N ILE A 108 -1.59 8.11 11.64
CA ILE A 108 -2.42 7.18 12.44
C ILE A 108 -2.35 5.76 11.85
N ALA A 109 -2.36 5.63 10.52
CA ALA A 109 -2.21 4.35 9.85
C ALA A 109 -0.89 3.66 10.23
N SER A 110 0.20 4.42 10.31
CA SER A 110 1.50 3.89 10.73
C SER A 110 1.51 3.39 12.19
N ASP A 111 0.72 4.01 13.09
CA ASP A 111 0.48 3.48 14.44
C ASP A 111 -0.35 2.18 14.38
N PHE A 112 -1.36 2.14 13.51
CA PHE A 112 -2.24 0.96 13.38
C PHE A 112 -1.47 -0.24 12.83
N VAL A 113 -0.50 -0.03 11.96
CA VAL A 113 0.35 -1.10 11.42
C VAL A 113 1.62 -1.38 12.23
N ASP A 114 1.80 -0.67 13.36
CA ASP A 114 2.96 -0.78 14.26
C ASP A 114 4.31 -0.65 13.52
N CYS A 115 4.44 0.40 12.70
CA CYS A 115 5.64 0.66 11.90
C CYS A 115 5.97 2.15 11.82
N ASP A 116 7.09 2.55 12.40
CA ASP A 116 7.53 3.96 12.42
C ASP A 116 8.30 4.39 11.16
N LYS A 117 8.76 3.44 10.35
CA LYS A 117 9.43 3.72 9.09
C LYS A 117 8.40 3.72 7.96
N VAL A 118 8.19 4.87 7.34
CA VAL A 118 7.15 5.10 6.33
C VAL A 118 7.74 5.63 5.03
N LEU A 119 7.41 5.00 3.92
CA LEU A 119 7.62 5.53 2.58
C LEU A 119 6.30 6.12 2.06
N GLY A 120 6.25 7.45 1.94
CA GLY A 120 5.09 8.14 1.40
C GLY A 120 5.02 7.98 -0.13
N TYR A 121 3.82 7.81 -0.68
CA TYR A 121 3.58 7.86 -2.13
C TYR A 121 2.20 8.48 -2.45
N HIS A 122 1.83 8.47 -3.74
CA HIS A 122 0.56 9.00 -4.24
C HIS A 122 0.34 10.48 -3.84
N TYR A 123 1.35 11.32 -4.10
CA TYR A 123 1.33 12.78 -3.94
C TYR A 123 2.04 13.44 -5.13
N ASP A 124 1.79 14.73 -5.37
CA ASP A 124 2.42 15.59 -6.39
C ASP A 124 2.41 15.10 -7.85
N THR A 125 1.66 14.03 -8.16
CA THR A 125 1.55 13.55 -9.56
C THR A 125 0.54 14.35 -10.39
N PHE A 126 -0.37 15.08 -9.73
CA PHE A 126 -1.33 16.01 -10.35
C PHE A 126 -1.94 16.95 -9.29
N GLY A 127 -2.58 18.04 -9.73
CA GLY A 127 -2.91 19.18 -8.87
C GLY A 127 -3.86 18.94 -7.69
N TYR A 128 -4.61 17.84 -7.63
CA TYR A 128 -5.50 17.54 -6.50
C TYR A 128 -4.79 16.84 -5.32
N ILE A 129 -3.52 16.45 -5.49
CA ILE A 129 -2.78 15.71 -4.48
C ILE A 129 -1.42 16.36 -4.16
N GLU A 130 -1.33 17.67 -4.32
CA GLU A 130 -0.15 18.45 -3.95
C GLU A 130 0.00 18.48 -2.43
N ILE A 131 1.22 18.25 -1.93
CA ILE A 131 1.52 18.30 -0.50
C ILE A 131 2.65 19.28 -0.19
N ASN A 132 2.69 19.76 1.06
CA ASN A 132 3.87 20.44 1.58
C ASN A 132 4.84 19.41 2.20
N HIS A 133 5.96 19.15 1.51
CA HIS A 133 6.92 18.11 1.89
C HIS A 133 7.56 18.35 3.26
N GLU A 134 7.94 19.60 3.53
CA GLU A 134 8.57 19.99 4.79
C GLU A 134 7.60 19.87 5.96
N GLU A 135 6.34 20.26 5.74
CA GLU A 135 5.28 20.09 6.73
C GLU A 135 4.99 18.62 7.00
N ALA A 136 4.91 17.80 5.95
CA ALA A 136 4.68 16.36 6.08
C ALA A 136 5.80 15.69 6.89
N LYS A 137 7.07 15.92 6.53
CA LYS A 137 8.22 15.40 7.28
C LYS A 137 8.24 15.87 8.73
N ARG A 138 7.95 17.15 8.98
CA ARG A 138 7.88 17.70 10.35
C ARG A 138 6.80 17.01 11.18
N LYS A 139 5.60 16.81 10.63
CA LYS A 139 4.48 16.16 11.35
C LYS A 139 4.79 14.71 11.70
N PHE A 140 5.38 13.95 10.78
CA PHE A 140 5.83 12.58 11.06
C PHE A 140 6.93 12.56 12.14
N PHE A 141 7.92 13.45 12.03
CA PHE A 141 9.01 13.56 13.00
C PHE A 141 8.52 13.89 14.41
N GLU A 142 7.56 14.81 14.56
CA GLU A 142 6.94 15.16 15.84
C GLU A 142 6.19 14.00 16.51
N LYS A 143 5.86 12.96 15.74
CA LYS A 143 5.23 11.72 16.22
C LYS A 143 6.22 10.56 16.37
N GLY A 144 7.52 10.82 16.22
CA GLY A 144 8.57 9.81 16.35
C GLY A 144 8.71 8.89 15.14
N LYS A 145 8.26 9.34 13.96
CA LYS A 145 8.19 8.53 12.74
C LYS A 145 9.15 9.05 11.67
N ASP A 146 9.71 8.13 10.90
CA ASP A 146 10.64 8.41 9.80
C ASP A 146 9.89 8.37 8.46
N LEU A 147 9.58 9.54 7.91
CA LEU A 147 8.95 9.68 6.60
C LEU A 147 10.02 9.87 5.52
N MET A 148 10.07 8.91 4.60
CA MET A 148 10.83 8.99 3.36
C MET A 148 9.91 9.45 2.23
N LEU A 149 10.36 10.48 1.50
CA LEU A 149 9.74 10.98 0.26
C LEU A 149 10.79 10.84 -0.84
N LEU A 150 10.59 9.90 -1.75
CA LEU A 150 11.51 9.64 -2.86
C LEU A 150 11.10 10.43 -4.09
N GLU A 151 12.10 10.95 -4.80
CA GLU A 151 11.89 11.44 -6.17
C GLU A 151 11.63 10.27 -7.12
N ILE A 152 10.93 10.55 -8.23
CA ILE A 152 10.64 9.53 -9.26
C ILE A 152 11.96 8.93 -9.78
N GLY A 153 12.08 7.61 -9.66
CA GLY A 153 13.25 6.83 -10.09
C GLY A 153 14.31 6.60 -9.00
N GLN A 154 14.13 7.15 -7.80
CA GLN A 154 15.00 6.84 -6.65
C GLN A 154 14.58 5.53 -5.98
N SER A 155 15.50 4.96 -5.20
CA SER A 155 15.31 3.71 -4.45
C SER A 155 15.91 3.79 -3.04
N ILE A 156 15.49 2.88 -2.18
CA ILE A 156 16.07 2.63 -0.86
C ILE A 156 16.38 1.14 -0.71
N ASP A 157 17.39 0.83 0.09
CA ASP A 157 17.69 -0.54 0.52
C ASP A 157 17.10 -0.78 1.91
N LEU A 158 16.56 -1.97 2.13
CA LEU A 158 16.00 -2.41 3.41
C LEU A 158 16.84 -3.52 4.05
#